data_AF-A0A0N8PR49-F1
#
_entry.id   AF-A0A0N8PR49-F1
#
_cell.length_a   1.000
_cell.length_b   1.000
_cell.length_c   1.000
_cell.angle_alpha   90.00
_cell.angle_beta   90.00
_cell.angle_gamma   90.00
#
_symmetry.space_group_name_H-M   'P 1'
#
loop_
_entity.id
_entity.type
_entity.pdbx_description
1 polymer ?
#
loop_
_entity_poly.entity_id
_entity_poly.type
_entity_poly.pdbx_seq_one_letter_code
_entity_poly.pdbx_strand_id
1 'polypeptide(L)'
;MRFIVVVLASLTMLALAGCGTANEQQAIIDATSQYITTSPDSAVKKVTVEVQKIDGDFARAYATPADGTTTDPVFVFLHRENGAWQGLTFGTAFDSDTYQQLGIPQSLWLSE
;
A
#
# COMPACT_ATOMS: atom_id res chain seq x y z
N MET A 1 -22.82 -47.89 -39.11
CA MET A 1 -22.83 -46.51 -39.64
C MET A 1 -23.65 -45.60 -38.74
N ARG A 2 -22.97 -44.68 -38.02
CA ARG A 2 -23.36 -43.28 -37.79
C ARG A 2 -22.26 -42.62 -36.96
N PHE A 3 -21.52 -41.72 -37.61
CA PHE A 3 -20.51 -40.84 -37.03
C PHE A 3 -21.19 -39.61 -36.44
N ILE A 4 -20.76 -39.14 -35.26
CA ILE A 4 -20.59 -37.72 -34.93
C ILE A 4 -19.35 -37.59 -34.03
N VAL A 5 -18.41 -36.73 -34.44
CA VAL A 5 -17.21 -36.28 -33.73
C VAL A 5 -17.40 -34.80 -33.41
N VAL A 6 -17.23 -34.37 -32.15
CA VAL A 6 -16.88 -32.99 -31.70
C VAL A 6 -16.32 -33.14 -30.26
N VAL A 7 -15.02 -33.34 -30.02
CA VAL A 7 -13.94 -32.34 -29.74
C VAL A 7 -14.39 -31.06 -29.02
N LEU A 8 -13.98 -30.85 -27.75
CA LEU A 8 -13.07 -29.77 -27.31
C LEU A 8 -13.24 -29.39 -25.82
N ALA A 9 -12.06 -29.25 -25.21
CA ALA A 9 -11.68 -28.24 -24.22
C ALA A 9 -12.30 -28.29 -22.83
N SER A 10 -11.56 -28.96 -21.95
CA SER A 10 -11.27 -28.50 -20.59
C SER A 10 -11.10 -26.98 -20.54
N LEU A 11 -11.93 -26.29 -19.76
CA LEU A 11 -11.65 -24.91 -19.35
C LEU A 11 -11.68 -24.87 -17.82
N THR A 12 -10.57 -25.30 -17.23
CA THR A 12 -10.20 -25.01 -15.85
C THR A 12 -9.98 -23.50 -15.77
N MET A 13 -10.96 -22.75 -15.26
CA MET A 13 -10.82 -21.31 -15.09
C MET A 13 -11.19 -20.90 -13.67
N LEU A 14 -10.39 -19.94 -13.16
CA LEU A 14 -10.42 -19.25 -11.86
C LEU A 14 -9.61 -19.85 -10.70
N ALA A 15 -8.30 -19.54 -10.70
CA ALA A 15 -7.55 -19.31 -9.45
C ALA A 15 -6.25 -18.52 -9.75
N LEU A 16 -6.34 -17.25 -10.14
CA LEU A 16 -5.16 -16.37 -10.32
C LEU A 16 -5.29 -14.98 -9.66
N ALA A 17 -6.38 -14.70 -8.93
CA ALA A 17 -6.61 -13.38 -8.34
C ALA A 17 -5.88 -13.11 -7.01
N GLY A 18 -5.17 -14.11 -6.44
CA GLY A 18 -4.61 -14.00 -5.08
C GLY A 18 -3.14 -13.56 -4.99
N CYS A 19 -2.32 -13.75 -6.04
CA CYS A 19 -0.88 -13.46 -5.95
C CYS A 19 -0.53 -11.98 -6.13
N GLY A 20 -1.36 -11.19 -6.81
CA GLY A 20 -1.08 -9.77 -7.06
C GLY A 20 -1.22 -8.90 -5.82
N THR A 21 -2.30 -9.10 -5.06
CA THR A 21 -2.66 -8.24 -3.92
C THR A 21 -1.79 -8.48 -2.69
N ALA A 22 -1.39 -9.72 -2.40
CA ALA A 22 -0.48 -10.01 -1.29
C ALA A 22 0.93 -9.43 -1.53
N ASN A 23 1.44 -9.55 -2.76
CA ASN A 23 2.73 -8.95 -3.14
C ASN A 23 2.67 -7.42 -3.12
N GLU A 24 1.56 -6.83 -3.56
CA GLU A 24 1.36 -5.38 -3.53
C GLU A 24 1.31 -4.83 -2.11
N GLN A 25 0.59 -5.48 -1.19
CA GLN A 25 0.57 -5.09 0.22
C GLN A 25 1.96 -5.19 0.85
N GLN A 26 2.69 -6.28 0.59
CA GLN A 26 4.04 -6.44 1.12
C GLN A 26 4.99 -5.35 0.60
N ALA A 27 4.89 -4.99 -0.69
CA ALA A 27 5.69 -3.91 -1.25
C ALA A 27 5.40 -2.55 -0.59
N ILE A 28 4.14 -2.27 -0.23
CA ILE A 28 3.77 -1.07 0.52
C ILE A 28 4.31 -1.13 1.96
N ILE A 29 4.23 -2.28 2.62
CA ILE A 29 4.77 -2.49 3.97
C ILE A 29 6.27 -2.24 4.01
N ASP A 30 7.00 -2.80 3.04
CA ASP A 30 8.46 -2.67 2.93
C ASP A 30 8.85 -1.21 2.64
N ALA A 31 8.19 -0.57 1.67
CA ALA A 31 8.41 0.83 1.34
C ALA A 31 8.10 1.77 2.52
N THR A 32 7.01 1.52 3.24
CA THR A 32 6.62 2.29 4.43
C THR A 32 7.67 2.16 5.53
N SER A 33 8.11 0.93 5.80
CA SER A 33 9.11 0.63 6.82
C SER A 33 10.44 1.30 6.49
N GLN A 34 10.89 1.17 5.24
CA GLN A 34 12.10 1.83 4.76
C GLN A 34 11.97 3.35 4.87
N TYR A 35 10.88 3.94 4.38
CA TYR A 35 10.67 5.38 4.39
C TYR A 35 10.73 5.96 5.81
N ILE A 36 10.01 5.38 6.76
CA ILE A 36 10.05 5.85 8.16
C ILE A 36 11.44 5.68 8.76
N THR A 37 12.06 4.50 8.63
CA THR A 37 13.30 4.20 9.39
C THR A 37 14.54 4.89 8.84
N THR A 38 14.47 5.35 7.58
CA THR A 38 15.54 6.10 6.91
C THR A 38 15.31 7.61 6.89
N SER A 39 14.10 8.07 7.23
CA SER A 39 13.80 9.51 7.29
C SER A 39 14.61 10.20 8.40
N PRO A 40 15.22 11.36 8.12
CA PRO A 40 16.05 12.07 9.10
C PRO A 40 15.25 12.54 10.32
N ASP A 41 13.96 12.81 10.14
CA ASP A 41 13.05 13.28 11.19
C ASP A 41 12.47 12.14 12.05
N SER A 42 12.84 10.89 11.75
CA SER A 42 12.33 9.72 12.46
C SER A 42 13.31 9.20 13.51
N ALA A 43 12.86 9.20 14.76
CA ALA A 43 13.56 8.53 15.86
C ALA A 43 13.38 7.00 15.83
N VAL A 44 12.41 6.50 15.06
CA VAL A 44 11.97 5.10 15.06
C VAL A 44 12.84 4.26 14.12
N LYS A 45 13.31 3.11 14.59
CA LYS A 45 14.17 2.16 13.86
C LYS A 45 13.45 0.88 13.42
N LYS A 46 12.23 0.68 13.90
CA LYS A 46 11.37 -0.43 13.47
C LYS A 46 9.90 -0.04 13.63
N VAL A 47 9.08 -0.41 12.65
CA VAL A 47 7.62 -0.22 12.69
C VAL A 47 6.89 -1.51 12.35
N THR A 48 5.66 -1.63 12.84
CA THR A 48 4.63 -2.50 12.29
C THR A 48 3.73 -1.66 11.40
N VAL A 49 3.44 -2.14 10.19
CA VAL A 49 2.70 -1.39 9.17
C VAL A 49 1.38 -2.10 8.86
N GLU A 50 0.30 -1.33 8.85
CA GLU A 50 -1.02 -1.73 8.35
C GLU A 50 -1.33 -0.92 7.08
N VAL A 51 -1.57 -1.62 5.96
CA VAL A 51 -2.04 -0.96 4.72
C VAL A 51 -3.54 -0.74 4.84
N GLN A 52 -3.98 0.51 4.99
CA GLN A 52 -5.39 0.83 5.21
C GLN A 52 -6.17 0.92 3.90
N LYS A 53 -5.59 1.55 2.88
CA LYS A 53 -6.27 1.77 1.60
C LYS A 53 -5.28 1.99 0.45
N ILE A 54 -5.64 1.51 -0.73
CA ILE A 54 -4.93 1.72 -2.00
C ILE A 54 -5.94 2.34 -2.97
N ASP A 55 -5.52 3.39 -3.66
CA ASP A 55 -6.30 4.07 -4.71
C ASP A 55 -5.38 4.39 -5.89
N GLY A 56 -5.43 3.55 -6.92
CA GLY A 56 -4.55 3.62 -8.07
C GLY A 56 -3.08 3.52 -7.66
N ASP A 57 -2.31 4.56 -8.00
CA ASP A 57 -0.89 4.67 -7.69
C ASP A 57 -0.63 5.30 -6.31
N PHE A 58 -1.65 5.47 -5.46
CA PHE A 58 -1.49 5.98 -4.10
C PHE A 58 -1.91 4.94 -3.05
N ALA A 59 -1.28 5.00 -1.89
CA ALA A 59 -1.67 4.20 -0.74
C ALA A 59 -1.60 4.99 0.57
N ARG A 60 -2.47 4.63 1.51
CA ARG A 60 -2.40 5.05 2.92
C ARG A 60 -2.09 3.86 3.78
N ALA A 61 -1.05 3.99 4.59
CA ALA A 61 -0.68 3.03 5.62
C ALA A 61 -0.71 3.68 7.02
N TYR A 62 -0.80 2.86 8.04
CA TYR A 62 -0.67 3.25 9.44
C TYR A 62 0.51 2.50 10.05
N ALA A 63 1.47 3.24 10.60
CA ALA A 63 2.73 2.71 11.09
C ALA A 63 2.83 2.92 12.60
N THR A 64 3.00 1.83 13.34
CA THR A 64 3.18 1.82 14.79
C THR A 64 4.63 1.49 15.13
N PRO A 65 5.31 2.27 15.98
CA PRO A 65 6.67 1.95 16.43
C PRO A 65 6.73 0.57 17.10
N ALA A 66 7.76 -0.20 16.74
CA ALA A 66 7.97 -1.57 17.20
C ALA A 66 9.42 -1.79 17.70
N ASP A 67 10.12 -0.71 18.04
CA ASP A 67 11.49 -0.67 18.55
C ASP A 67 11.57 -0.36 20.05
N GLY A 68 10.42 -0.30 20.74
CA GLY A 68 10.34 0.01 22.16
C GLY A 68 10.37 1.51 22.49
N THR A 69 10.36 2.38 21.48
CA THR A 69 10.14 3.83 21.70
C THR A 69 8.69 4.12 22.07
N THR A 70 8.46 5.27 22.71
CA THR A 70 7.12 5.77 23.08
C THR A 70 6.62 6.82 22.09
N THR A 71 7.03 6.71 20.83
CA THR A 71 6.60 7.63 19.76
C THR A 71 5.17 7.28 19.34
N ASP A 72 4.38 8.29 18.99
CA ASP A 72 3.01 8.07 18.50
C ASP A 72 3.02 7.33 17.14
N PRO A 73 2.02 6.48 16.86
CA PRO A 73 1.83 5.93 15.52
C PRO A 73 1.46 7.02 14.52
N VAL A 74 1.84 6.83 13.26
CA VAL A 74 1.66 7.81 12.18
C VAL A 74 0.92 7.23 10.98
N PHE A 75 0.22 8.08 10.26
CA PHE A 75 -0.22 7.78 8.89
C PHE A 75 0.93 8.02 7.93
N VAL A 76 1.02 7.18 6.90
CA VAL A 76 2.00 7.30 5.83
C VAL A 76 1.27 7.26 4.50
N PHE A 77 1.58 8.22 3.64
CA PHE A 77 1.10 8.25 2.27
C PHE A 77 2.23 7.86 1.33
N LEU A 78 1.93 6.98 0.38
CA LEU A 78 2.88 6.49 -0.61
C LEU A 78 2.34 6.75 -2.02
N HIS A 79 3.27 6.92 -2.96
CA HIS A 79 2.99 6.99 -4.39
C HIS A 79 3.83 5.96 -5.13
N ARG A 80 3.24 5.34 -6.15
CA ARG A 80 3.91 4.39 -7.03
C ARG A 80 4.48 5.13 -8.22
N GLU A 81 5.79 5.05 -8.39
CA GLU A 81 6.48 5.56 -9.57
C GLU A 81 7.30 4.44 -10.20
N ASN A 82 7.16 4.26 -11.52
CA ASN A 82 7.87 3.23 -12.28
C ASN A 82 7.70 1.80 -11.68
N GLY A 83 6.52 1.52 -11.10
CA GLY A 83 6.21 0.24 -10.49
C GLY A 83 6.73 0.03 -9.06
N ALA A 84 7.41 1.02 -8.47
CA ALA A 84 7.92 0.97 -7.10
C ALA A 84 7.15 1.95 -6.19
N TRP A 85 6.78 1.48 -5.00
CA TRP A 85 6.18 2.32 -3.96
C TRP A 85 7.24 3.16 -3.26
N GLN A 86 6.98 4.45 -3.13
CA GLN A 86 7.83 5.41 -2.44
C GLN A 86 7.00 6.21 -1.43
N GLY A 87 7.57 6.51 -0.27
CA GLY A 87 6.91 7.37 0.71
C GLY A 87 6.87 8.82 0.26
N LEU A 88 5.69 9.44 0.33
CA LEU A 88 5.48 10.85 0.04
C LEU A 88 5.58 11.72 1.29
N THR A 89 4.86 11.31 2.34
CA THR A 89 4.78 12.05 3.61
C THR A 89 4.28 11.14 4.73
N PHE A 90 4.59 11.49 5.99
CA PHE A 90 4.07 10.82 7.17
C PHE A 90 3.80 11.82 8.30
N GLY A 91 2.84 11.49 9.16
CA GLY A 91 2.41 12.38 10.23
C GLY A 91 1.13 11.89 10.92
N THR A 92 0.74 12.58 11.98
CA THR A 92 -0.49 12.27 12.74
C THR A 92 -1.71 13.00 12.21
N ALA A 93 -1.51 14.12 11.49
CA ALA A 93 -2.55 14.94 10.91
C ALA A 93 -2.05 15.66 9.65
N PHE A 94 -2.97 16.00 8.75
CA PHE A 94 -2.71 16.71 7.50
C PHE A 94 -3.91 17.59 7.18
N ASP A 95 -3.67 18.79 6.63
CA ASP A 95 -4.72 19.65 6.10
C ASP A 95 -5.05 19.29 4.63
N SER A 96 -6.17 19.81 4.14
CA SER A 96 -6.60 19.60 2.75
C SER A 96 -5.59 20.11 1.73
N ASP A 97 -4.90 21.20 2.04
CA ASP A 97 -3.93 21.83 1.16
C ASP A 97 -2.73 20.91 0.93
N THR A 98 -2.24 20.25 1.98
CA THR A 98 -1.17 19.26 1.91
C THR A 98 -1.56 18.10 0.99
N TYR A 99 -2.78 17.57 1.14
CA TYR A 99 -3.25 16.49 0.28
C TYR A 99 -3.33 16.91 -1.19
N GLN A 100 -3.87 18.10 -1.46
CA GLN A 100 -4.01 18.63 -2.80
C GLN A 100 -2.65 18.91 -3.46
N GLN A 101 -1.71 19.50 -2.73
CA GLN A 101 -0.35 19.77 -3.20
C GLN A 101 0.41 18.50 -3.56
N LEU A 102 0.20 17.42 -2.80
CA LEU A 102 0.81 16.11 -3.04
C LEU A 102 0.02 15.24 -4.02
N GLY A 103 -1.13 15.72 -4.51
CA GLY A 103 -1.98 14.98 -5.46
C GLY A 103 -2.65 13.74 -4.86
N ILE A 104 -2.73 13.63 -3.54
CA ILE A 104 -3.30 12.46 -2.86
C ILE A 104 -4.81 12.41 -3.13
N PRO A 105 -5.36 11.29 -3.65
CA PRO A 105 -6.79 11.13 -3.88
C PRO A 105 -7.63 11.35 -2.61
N GLN A 106 -8.76 12.05 -2.73
CA GLN A 106 -9.68 12.31 -1.60
C GLN A 106 -10.12 11.04 -0.87
N SER A 107 -10.17 9.92 -1.57
CA SER A 107 -10.55 8.64 -0.99
C SER A 107 -9.56 8.16 0.09
N LEU A 108 -8.33 8.67 0.09
CA LEU A 108 -7.28 8.37 1.06
C LEU A 108 -7.17 9.40 2.19
N TRP A 109 -7.86 10.54 2.10
CA TRP A 109 -7.75 11.58 3.13
C TRP A 109 -8.21 11.06 4.49
N LEU A 110 -7.55 11.54 5.55
CA LEU A 110 -8.06 11.33 6.90
C LEU A 110 -9.37 12.11 7.01
N SER A 111 -10.43 11.45 7.46
CA SER A 111 -11.69 12.15 7.73
C SER A 111 -11.44 13.10 8.90
N GLU A 112 -11.98 14.31 8.82
CA GLU A 112 -12.15 15.18 10.00
C GLU A 112 -13.18 14.59 10.99
#